data_AF-A0A2V9AE50-F1
#
_entry.id   AF-A0A2V9AE50-F1
#
_cell.length_a   1.000
_cell.length_b   1.000
_cell.length_c   1.000
_cell.angle_alpha   90.00
_cell.angle_beta   90.00
_cell.angle_gamma   90.00
#
_symmetry.space_group_name_H-M   'P 1'
#
loop_
_entity.id
_entity.type
_entity.pdbx_description
1 polymer ?
#
loop_
_entity_poly.entity_id
_entity_poly.type
_entity_poly.pdbx_seq_one_letter_code
_entity_poly.pdbx_strand_id
1 'polypeptide(L)'
;MKPHVLRDSWKRRWAWVLLVGSLVLPVFVLLEMRPGLLAGGIADVGGLVVNQYREMKYAYDRHVDVHGHWIGLAMVLIVMGIGLDGVRFDEQLKMLLAAGLLLGSLPFPLGVLLQTMSQGPGPRVLAVTGSALVIVSLAAMSLGFARGRTSV
;
A
#
# COMPACT_ATOMS: atom_id res chain seq x y z
N MET A 1 1.53 9.14 -33.99
CA MET A 1 0.63 9.41 -32.85
C MET A 1 1.45 10.04 -31.72
N LYS A 2 1.08 11.24 -31.24
CA LYS A 2 1.73 11.85 -30.07
C LYS A 2 1.07 11.28 -28.81
N PRO A 3 1.81 10.74 -27.82
CA PRO A 3 1.20 10.26 -26.59
C PRO A 3 0.61 11.47 -25.88
N HIS A 4 -0.66 11.38 -25.52
CA HIS A 4 -1.38 12.38 -24.74
C HIS A 4 -0.89 12.29 -23.29
N VAL A 5 0.35 12.73 -23.09
CA VAL A 5 0.96 12.92 -21.77
C VAL A 5 0.01 13.82 -20.98
N LEU A 6 -0.51 13.28 -19.89
CA LEU A 6 -1.42 13.94 -18.95
C LEU A 6 -1.04 15.42 -18.78
N ARG A 7 -2.00 16.31 -19.08
CA ARG A 7 -1.83 17.76 -19.05
C ARG A 7 -1.21 18.18 -17.69
N ASP A 8 -0.27 19.12 -17.65
CA ASP A 8 0.42 19.45 -16.39
C ASP A 8 -0.52 19.96 -15.28
N SER A 9 -1.64 20.55 -15.66
CA SER A 9 -2.73 20.91 -14.74
C SER A 9 -3.40 19.68 -14.09
N TRP A 10 -3.50 18.56 -14.80
CA TRP A 10 -4.00 17.29 -14.26
C TRP A 10 -3.03 16.70 -13.24
N LYS A 11 -1.73 16.63 -13.58
CA LYS A 11 -0.69 16.17 -12.67
C LYS A 11 -0.66 16.99 -11.38
N ARG A 12 -0.74 18.32 -11.50
CA ARG A 12 -0.76 19.24 -10.35
C ARG A 12 -2.01 19.06 -9.49
N ARG A 13 -3.19 18.87 -10.10
CA ARG A 13 -4.44 18.62 -9.36
C ARG A 13 -4.37 17.30 -8.58
N TRP A 14 -3.86 16.23 -9.18
CA TRP A 14 -3.69 14.95 -8.50
C TRP A 14 -2.63 15.02 -7.40
N ALA A 15 -1.51 15.72 -7.61
CA ALA A 15 -0.52 15.94 -6.56
C ALA A 15 -1.15 16.63 -5.33
N TRP A 16 -2.00 17.64 -5.54
CA TRP A 16 -2.73 18.30 -4.46
C TRP A 16 -3.73 17.39 -3.76
N VAL A 17 -4.52 16.62 -4.53
CA VAL A 17 -5.47 15.65 -3.95
C VAL A 17 -4.74 14.63 -3.07
N LEU A 18 -3.58 14.15 -3.51
CA LEU A 18 -2.79 13.18 -2.75
C LEU A 18 -2.12 13.79 -1.53
N LEU A 19 -1.56 15.01 -1.64
CA LEU A 19 -0.97 15.72 -0.52
C LEU A 19 -2.02 16.05 0.55
N VAL A 20 -3.17 16.57 0.14
CA VAL A 20 -4.28 16.89 1.05
C VAL A 20 -4.82 15.60 1.67
N GLY A 21 -5.06 14.56 0.87
CA GLY A 21 -5.49 13.25 1.38
C GLY A 21 -4.52 12.66 2.40
N SER A 22 -3.22 12.73 2.13
CA SER A 22 -2.15 12.26 3.04
C SER A 22 -2.05 13.04 4.34
N LEU A 23 -2.51 14.30 4.38
CA LEU A 23 -2.51 15.15 5.59
C LEU A 23 -3.82 15.05 6.37
N VAL A 24 -4.94 14.93 5.66
CA VAL A 24 -6.28 14.84 6.24
C VAL A 24 -6.48 13.48 6.92
N LEU A 25 -6.04 12.38 6.31
CA LEU A 25 -6.19 11.03 6.87
C LEU A 25 -5.55 10.87 8.27
N PRO A 26 -4.29 11.27 8.52
CA PRO A 26 -3.70 11.22 9.87
C PRO A 26 -4.43 12.08 10.90
N VAL A 27 -4.96 13.23 10.49
CA VAL A 27 -5.73 14.12 11.38
C VAL A 27 -7.05 13.45 11.78
N PHE A 28 -7.78 12.84 10.83
CA PHE A 28 -9.00 12.09 11.14
C PHE A 28 -8.73 10.87 12.02
N VAL A 29 -7.64 10.13 11.78
CA VAL A 29 -7.22 9.00 12.64
C VAL A 29 -6.88 9.47 14.06
N LEU A 30 -6.16 10.59 14.21
CA LEU A 30 -5.85 11.16 15.52
C LEU A 30 -7.10 11.61 16.28
N LEU A 31 -8.09 12.15 15.57
CA LEU A 31 -9.39 12.52 16.15
C LEU A 31 -10.18 11.28 16.60
N GLU A 32 -10.07 10.17 15.89
CA GLU A 32 -10.71 8.90 16.25
C GLU A 32 -10.00 8.19 17.43
N MET A 33 -8.69 8.35 17.58
CA MET A 33 -7.95 7.79 18.72
C MET A 33 -8.26 8.46 20.06
N ARG A 34 -8.61 9.75 20.11
CA ARG A 34 -8.92 10.44 21.38
C ARG A 34 -10.08 9.82 22.18
N PRO A 35 -11.26 9.53 21.60
CA PRO A 35 -12.31 8.82 22.32
C PRO A 35 -11.95 7.36 22.63
N GLY A 36 -11.17 6.70 21.77
CA GLY A 36 -10.68 5.33 22.01
C GLY A 36 -9.68 5.22 23.17
N LEU A 37 -8.83 6.24 23.38
CA LEU A 37 -7.86 6.29 24.47
C LEU A 37 -8.51 6.63 25.82
N LEU A 38 -9.52 7.50 25.80
CA LEU A 38 -10.33 7.82 26.98
C LEU A 38 -11.18 6.62 27.41
N ALA A 39 -11.78 5.88 26.47
CA ALA A 39 -12.47 4.63 26.75
C ALA A 39 -11.52 3.54 27.27
N GLY A 40 -10.30 3.45 26.70
CA GLY A 40 -9.24 2.55 27.17
C GLY A 40 -8.74 2.88 28.58
N GLY A 41 -8.59 4.16 28.92
CA GLY A 41 -8.19 4.60 30.26
C GLY A 41 -9.26 4.38 31.34
N ILE A 42 -10.55 4.40 30.97
CA ILE A 42 -11.65 4.02 31.87
C ILE A 42 -11.70 2.48 32.04
N ALA A 43 -11.30 1.72 31.01
CA ALA A 43 -11.27 0.26 31.02
C ALA A 43 -10.12 -0.35 31.84
N ASP A 44 -9.03 0.38 32.11
CA ASP A 44 -7.91 -0.08 32.97
C ASP A 44 -8.33 -0.40 34.42
N VAL A 45 -9.53 0.03 34.84
CA VAL A 45 -10.12 -0.34 36.14
C VAL A 45 -10.74 -1.75 36.12
N GLY A 46 -10.89 -2.39 34.96
CA GLY A 46 -11.45 -3.74 34.80
C GLY A 46 -10.67 -4.58 33.79
N GLY A 47 -9.72 -5.39 34.24
CA GLY A 47 -8.78 -6.17 33.40
C GLY A 47 -9.38 -7.12 32.34
N LEU A 48 -10.69 -7.41 32.39
CA LEU A 48 -11.43 -8.14 31.35
C LEU A 48 -11.76 -7.26 30.12
N VAL A 49 -12.04 -5.97 30.35
CA VAL A 49 -12.33 -4.98 29.30
C VAL A 49 -11.06 -4.64 28.51
N VAL A 50 -9.89 -4.70 29.16
CA VAL A 50 -8.58 -4.47 28.52
C VAL A 50 -8.28 -5.50 27.44
N ASN A 51 -8.55 -6.79 27.67
CA ASN A 51 -8.32 -7.83 26.66
C ASN A 51 -9.25 -7.68 25.45
N GLN A 52 -10.55 -7.41 25.69
CA GLN A 52 -11.52 -7.14 24.62
C GLN A 52 -11.14 -5.89 23.81
N TYR A 53 -10.71 -4.83 24.48
CA TYR A 53 -10.23 -3.62 23.81
C TYR A 53 -8.99 -3.89 22.95
N ARG A 54 -8.02 -4.68 23.44
CA ARG A 54 -6.82 -5.05 22.69
C ARG A 54 -7.14 -5.84 21.42
N GLU A 55 -8.07 -6.80 21.50
CA GLU A 55 -8.52 -7.57 20.33
C GLU A 55 -9.25 -6.68 19.31
N MET A 56 -10.15 -5.81 19.78
CA MET A 56 -10.85 -4.85 18.93
C MET A 56 -9.90 -3.87 18.23
N LYS A 57 -8.94 -3.32 18.98
CA LYS A 57 -7.93 -2.43 18.42
C LYS A 57 -7.05 -3.14 17.40
N TYR A 58 -6.62 -4.36 17.68
CA TYR A 58 -5.83 -5.16 16.72
C TYR A 58 -6.59 -5.39 15.42
N ALA A 59 -7.88 -5.76 15.49
CA ALA A 59 -8.71 -5.96 14.31
C ALA A 59 -8.91 -4.65 13.51
N TYR A 60 -9.18 -3.54 14.20
CA TYR A 60 -9.31 -2.21 13.59
C TYR A 60 -8.02 -1.77 12.89
N ASP A 61 -6.87 -1.84 13.58
CA ASP A 61 -5.57 -1.45 13.03
C ASP A 61 -5.25 -2.27 11.78
N ARG A 62 -5.55 -3.58 11.78
CA ARG A 62 -5.36 -4.43 10.61
C ARG A 62 -6.30 -4.10 9.46
N HIS A 63 -7.54 -3.69 9.73
CA HIS A 63 -8.46 -3.27 8.68
C HIS A 63 -7.99 -1.97 7.99
N VAL A 64 -7.56 -0.99 8.80
CA VAL A 64 -6.97 0.26 8.28
C VAL A 64 -5.67 -0.01 7.54
N ASP A 65 -4.83 -0.92 8.03
CA ASP A 65 -3.58 -1.35 7.39
C ASP A 65 -3.83 -1.96 5.99
N VAL A 66 -4.82 -2.83 5.85
CA VAL A 66 -5.24 -3.40 4.55
C VAL A 66 -5.71 -2.31 3.60
N HIS A 67 -6.56 -1.39 4.07
CA HIS A 67 -7.09 -0.31 3.25
C HIS A 67 -5.99 0.62 2.74
N GLY A 68 -5.07 1.01 3.63
CA GLY A 68 -3.91 1.84 3.29
C GLY A 68 -3.01 1.18 2.24
N HIS A 69 -2.72 -0.12 2.40
CA HIS A 69 -1.90 -0.86 1.44
C HIS A 69 -2.59 -1.02 0.07
N TRP A 70 -3.91 -1.25 0.01
CA TRP A 70 -4.63 -1.31 -1.26
C TRP A 70 -4.59 0.02 -2.03
N ILE A 71 -4.82 1.14 -1.34
CA ILE A 71 -4.74 2.47 -1.96
C ILE A 71 -3.32 2.76 -2.42
N GLY A 72 -2.32 2.51 -1.56
CA GLY A 72 -0.92 2.72 -1.88
C GLY A 72 -0.45 1.90 -3.08
N LEU A 73 -0.80 0.61 -3.12
CA LEU A 73 -0.46 -0.26 -4.24
C LEU A 73 -1.18 0.13 -5.52
N ALA A 74 -2.46 0.50 -5.46
CA ALA A 74 -3.19 1.01 -6.63
C ALA A 74 -2.49 2.25 -7.21
N MET A 75 -2.06 3.17 -6.34
CA MET A 75 -1.28 4.35 -6.76
C MET A 75 0.02 3.94 -7.45
N VAL A 76 0.79 3.04 -6.86
CA VAL A 76 2.06 2.54 -7.41
C VAL A 76 1.84 1.86 -8.77
N LEU A 77 0.81 1.03 -8.91
CA LEU A 77 0.46 0.36 -10.16
C LEU A 77 0.08 1.37 -11.26
N ILE A 78 -0.68 2.41 -10.93
CA ILE A 78 -1.02 3.48 -11.88
C ILE A 78 0.25 4.23 -12.32
N VAL A 79 1.08 4.67 -11.37
CA VAL A 79 2.32 5.39 -11.66
C VAL A 79 3.26 4.53 -12.50
N MET A 80 3.40 3.24 -12.16
CA MET A 80 4.23 2.33 -12.93
C MET A 80 3.66 2.04 -14.31
N GLY A 81 2.35 1.86 -14.44
CA GLY A 81 1.70 1.67 -15.74
C GLY A 81 1.96 2.85 -16.68
N ILE A 82 1.89 4.08 -16.17
CA ILE A 82 2.22 5.30 -16.95
C ILE A 82 3.71 5.34 -17.32
N GLY A 83 4.58 4.89 -16.40
CA GLY A 83 6.03 4.91 -16.59
C GLY A 83 6.61 3.73 -17.37
N LEU A 84 5.81 2.70 -17.69
CA LEU A 84 6.31 1.40 -18.16
C LEU A 84 7.14 1.50 -19.44
N ASP A 85 6.75 2.39 -20.36
CA ASP A 85 7.47 2.66 -21.60
C ASP A 85 8.90 3.19 -21.34
N GLY A 86 9.11 3.90 -20.23
CA GLY A 86 10.40 4.44 -19.84
C GLY A 86 11.35 3.42 -19.21
N VAL A 87 10.88 2.23 -18.85
CA VAL A 87 11.72 1.15 -18.33
C VAL A 87 12.56 0.57 -19.48
N ARG A 88 13.89 0.57 -19.36
CA ARG A 88 14.80 0.12 -20.43
C ARG A 88 15.10 -1.37 -20.35
N PHE A 89 14.05 -2.17 -20.53
CA PHE A 89 14.13 -3.60 -20.74
C PHE A 89 13.41 -3.99 -22.04
N ASP A 90 13.60 -5.22 -22.47
CA ASP A 90 12.77 -5.81 -23.51
C ASP A 90 11.32 -5.97 -23.04
N GLU A 91 10.41 -6.13 -24.00
CA GLU A 91 8.98 -6.18 -23.74
C GLU A 91 8.56 -7.38 -22.88
N GLN A 92 9.23 -8.52 -23.03
CA GLN A 92 8.90 -9.72 -22.25
C GLN A 92 9.21 -9.49 -20.76
N LEU A 93 10.37 -8.91 -20.46
CA LEU A 93 10.74 -8.60 -19.08
C LEU A 93 9.85 -7.51 -18.47
N LYS A 94 9.45 -6.47 -19.24
CA LYS A 94 8.48 -5.48 -18.76
C LYS A 94 7.15 -6.12 -18.38
N MET A 95 6.63 -6.99 -19.25
CA MET A 95 5.38 -7.70 -19.01
C MET A 95 5.48 -8.64 -17.81
N LEU A 96 6.61 -9.33 -17.64
CA LEU A 96 6.87 -10.19 -16.47
C LEU A 96 6.90 -9.38 -15.18
N LEU A 97 7.58 -8.22 -15.17
CA LEU A 97 7.64 -7.34 -14.00
C LEU A 97 6.27 -6.71 -13.70
N ALA A 98 5.50 -6.32 -14.72
CA ALA A 98 4.14 -5.80 -14.55
C ALA A 98 3.20 -6.89 -14.00
N ALA A 99 3.29 -8.11 -14.52
CA ALA A 99 2.58 -9.26 -13.99
C ALA A 99 3.01 -9.57 -12.54
N GLY A 100 4.29 -9.47 -12.21
CA GLY A 100 4.82 -9.61 -10.86
C GLY A 100 4.24 -8.58 -9.89
N LEU A 101 4.17 -7.30 -10.28
CA LEU A 101 3.52 -6.26 -9.49
C LEU A 101 2.03 -6.56 -9.26
N LEU A 102 1.29 -6.93 -10.31
CA LEU A 102 -0.13 -7.27 -10.21
C LEU A 102 -0.34 -8.49 -9.31
N LEU A 103 0.40 -9.56 -9.56
CA LEU A 103 0.33 -10.80 -8.79
C LEU A 103 0.80 -10.64 -7.35
N GLY A 104 1.69 -9.70 -7.03
CA GLY A 104 2.07 -9.40 -5.65
C GLY A 104 1.09 -8.48 -4.93
N SER A 105 0.41 -7.59 -5.68
CA SER A 105 -0.50 -6.58 -5.14
C SER A 105 -1.81 -7.15 -4.57
N LEU A 106 -2.23 -8.35 -4.99
CA LEU A 106 -3.44 -9.01 -4.49
C LEU A 106 -3.16 -9.86 -3.23
N PRO A 107 -2.18 -10.79 -3.23
CA PRO A 107 -1.93 -11.69 -2.10
C PRO A 107 -1.40 -10.98 -0.86
N PHE A 108 -0.64 -9.90 -1.03
CA PHE A 108 -0.11 -9.15 0.11
C PHE A 108 -1.22 -8.60 1.03
N PRO A 109 -2.09 -7.69 0.56
CA PRO A 109 -3.16 -7.14 1.39
C PRO A 109 -4.21 -8.19 1.75
N LEU A 110 -4.43 -9.21 0.90
CA LEU A 110 -5.26 -10.35 1.26
C LEU A 110 -4.68 -11.13 2.45
N GLY A 111 -3.37 -11.36 2.47
CA GLY A 111 -2.67 -12.01 3.58
C GLY A 111 -2.75 -11.20 4.88
N VAL A 112 -2.68 -9.87 4.79
CA VAL A 112 -2.90 -8.99 5.96
C VAL A 112 -4.35 -9.06 6.44
N LEU A 113 -5.33 -9.08 5.52
CA LEU A 113 -6.74 -9.23 5.87
C LEU A 113 -7.01 -10.57 6.56
N LEU A 114 -6.46 -11.66 6.02
CA LEU A 114 -6.63 -13.00 6.59
C LEU A 114 -6.01 -13.14 7.99
N GLN A 115 -5.04 -12.31 8.37
CA GLN A 115 -4.50 -12.28 9.75
C GLN A 115 -5.55 -11.82 10.77
N THR A 116 -6.60 -11.11 10.36
CA THR A 116 -7.74 -10.75 11.23
C THR A 116 -8.63 -11.94 11.55
N MET A 117 -8.68 -12.94 10.66
CA MET A 117 -9.51 -14.14 10.82
C MET A 117 -8.73 -15.29 11.47
N SER A 118 -7.44 -15.42 11.15
CA SER A 118 -6.56 -16.45 11.68
C SER A 118 -5.15 -15.91 11.87
N GLN A 119 -4.64 -15.96 13.10
CA GLN A 119 -3.27 -15.53 13.44
C GLN A 119 -2.22 -16.61 13.13
N GLY A 120 -2.58 -17.63 12.35
CA GLY A 120 -1.69 -18.72 11.96
C GLY A 120 -0.59 -18.30 10.97
N PRO A 121 0.36 -19.20 10.67
CA PRO A 121 1.47 -18.91 9.76
C PRO A 121 1.03 -18.68 8.30
N GLY A 122 -0.09 -19.26 7.87
CA GLY A 122 -0.58 -19.18 6.48
C GLY A 122 -0.79 -17.74 5.98
N PRO A 123 -1.65 -16.93 6.64
CA PRO A 123 -1.86 -15.52 6.28
C PRO A 123 -0.58 -14.68 6.30
N ARG A 124 0.34 -14.97 7.23
CA ARG A 124 1.64 -14.30 7.31
C ARG A 124 2.54 -14.64 6.13
N VAL A 125 2.64 -15.91 5.75
CA VAL A 125 3.40 -16.35 4.57
C VAL A 125 2.83 -15.70 3.31
N LEU A 126 1.51 -15.71 3.14
CA LEU A 126 0.86 -15.08 1.98
C LEU A 126 1.19 -13.59 1.87
N ALA A 127 1.12 -12.86 3.00
CA ALA A 127 1.48 -11.45 3.05
C ALA A 127 2.95 -11.20 2.69
N VAL A 128 3.87 -11.97 3.29
CA VAL A 128 5.31 -11.83 3.05
C VAL A 128 5.65 -12.13 1.59
N THR A 129 5.15 -13.24 1.03
CA THR A 129 5.42 -13.61 -0.37
C THR A 129 4.87 -12.56 -1.34
N GLY A 130 3.64 -12.07 -1.13
CA GLY A 130 3.08 -10.99 -1.95
C GLY A 130 3.91 -9.72 -1.89
N SER A 131 4.33 -9.29 -0.69
CA SER A 131 5.13 -8.08 -0.51
C SER A 131 6.52 -8.21 -1.15
N ALA A 132 7.17 -9.36 -1.01
CA ALA A 132 8.47 -9.62 -1.61
C ALA A 132 8.40 -9.55 -3.14
N LEU A 133 7.35 -10.11 -3.75
CA LEU A 133 7.15 -10.06 -5.19
C LEU A 133 6.95 -8.63 -5.70
N VAL A 134 6.18 -7.81 -4.99
CA VAL A 134 6.04 -6.37 -5.30
C VAL A 134 7.39 -5.66 -5.20
N ILE A 135 8.12 -5.84 -4.10
CA ILE A 135 9.40 -5.17 -3.86
C ILE A 135 10.43 -5.53 -4.92
N VAL A 136 10.59 -6.82 -5.25
CA VAL A 136 11.52 -7.27 -6.28
C VAL A 136 11.15 -6.69 -7.65
N SER A 137 9.86 -6.67 -7.98
CA SER A 137 9.38 -6.13 -9.26
C SER A 137 9.61 -4.61 -9.35
N LEU A 138 9.33 -3.85 -8.28
CA LEU A 138 9.61 -2.42 -8.21
C LEU A 138 11.11 -2.11 -8.28
N ALA A 139 11.94 -2.88 -7.57
CA ALA A 139 13.39 -2.73 -7.60
C ALA A 139 13.93 -2.96 -9.01
N ALA A 140 13.49 -4.03 -9.68
CA ALA A 140 13.87 -4.33 -11.05
C ALA A 140 13.44 -3.22 -12.03
N MET A 141 12.19 -2.75 -11.95
CA MET A 141 11.72 -1.63 -12.79
C MET A 141 12.52 -0.34 -12.53
N SER A 142 12.85 -0.04 -11.27
CA SER A 142 13.68 1.10 -10.88
C SER A 142 15.08 1.02 -11.48
N LEU A 143 15.69 -0.17 -11.48
CA LEU A 143 16.97 -0.41 -12.18
C LEU A 143 16.82 -0.21 -13.69
N GLY A 144 15.72 -0.67 -14.29
CA GLY A 144 15.41 -0.46 -15.70
C GLY A 144 15.31 1.02 -16.08
N PHE A 145 14.77 1.87 -15.21
CA PHE A 145 14.81 3.33 -15.42
C PHE A 145 16.21 3.92 -15.28
N ALA A 146 16.99 3.47 -14.28
CA ALA A 146 18.33 3.98 -14.02
C ALA A 146 19.29 3.72 -15.19
N ARG A 147 19.17 2.55 -15.85
CA ARG A 147 19.93 2.22 -17.07
C ARG A 147 19.72 3.20 -18.23
N GLY A 148 18.59 3.92 -18.26
CA GLY A 148 18.30 4.92 -19.29
C GLY A 148 19.00 6.27 -19.10
N ARG A 149 19.57 6.56 -17.93
CA ARG A 149 20.20 7.86 -17.62
C ARG A 149 21.71 7.91 -17.85
N THR A 150 22.37 6.77 -18.02
CA THR A 150 23.84 6.67 -18.11
C THR A 150 24.40 6.85 -19.53
N SER A 151 23.58 7.31 -20.48
CA SER A 151 24.00 7.63 -21.86
C SER A 151 24.03 9.14 -22.11
N VAL A 152 24.70 9.88 -21.23
CA VAL A 152 25.06 11.30 -21.42
C VAL A 152 26.57 11.39 -21.50
#